data_AF-A0A7X7LG83-F1
#
_entry.id   AF-A0A7X7LG83-F1
#
_cell.length_a   1.000
_cell.length_b   1.000
_cell.length_c   1.000
_cell.angle_alpha   90.00
_cell.angle_beta   90.00
_cell.angle_gamma   90.00
#
_symmetry.space_group_name_H-M   'P 1'
#
loop_
_entity.id
_entity.type
_entity.pdbx_description
1 polymer ?
#
loop_
_entity_poly.entity_id
_entity_poly.type
_entity_poly.pdbx_seq_one_letter_code
_entity_poly.pdbx_strand_id
1 'polypeptide(L)'
;MELVLPGIGLIFWMTLSFSIVLFILKKFAWKPISATIRKREAFIAQSLVDAEEINRQKSEMQALKDSLFKQGLQEKESIILEAKKQKEQIIKEAHEAAREEARKVMEQAHLSLQAEKEQAIKQLRAEIALISVDMAEKILKNELEDKNKQKDMVYNLLGDISSN
;
A
#
# COMPACT_ATOMS: atom_id res chain seq x y z
N MET A 1 81.74 -23.08 -80.00
CA MET A 1 80.63 -22.54 -79.19
C MET A 1 79.37 -23.36 -79.48
N GLU A 2 79.24 -24.55 -78.89
CA GLU A 2 78.04 -25.41 -78.98
C GLU A 2 77.67 -26.01 -77.60
N LEU A 3 77.97 -25.30 -76.50
CA LEU A 3 77.79 -25.82 -75.15
C LEU A 3 76.79 -25.03 -74.28
N VAL A 4 75.91 -24.24 -74.89
CA VAL A 4 74.95 -23.42 -74.12
C VAL A 4 73.50 -23.52 -74.60
N LEU A 5 73.23 -24.30 -75.66
CA LEU A 5 71.86 -24.59 -76.08
C LEU A 5 71.49 -25.99 -75.54
N PRO A 6 70.54 -26.09 -74.59
CA PRO A 6 70.08 -27.39 -74.13
C PRO A 6 69.58 -28.18 -75.34
N GLY A 7 70.01 -29.44 -75.48
CA GLY A 7 69.56 -30.31 -76.56
C GLY A 7 68.03 -30.33 -76.62
N ILE A 8 67.46 -30.34 -77.83
CA ILE A 8 66.01 -30.24 -78.08
C ILE A 8 65.21 -31.25 -77.24
N GLY A 9 65.77 -32.44 -76.96
CA GLY A 9 65.18 -33.44 -76.07
C GLY A 9 65.00 -32.99 -74.60
N LEU A 10 65.95 -32.24 -74.04
CA LEU A 10 65.84 -31.71 -72.67
C LEU A 10 64.74 -30.64 -72.57
N ILE A 11 64.65 -29.76 -73.57
CA ILE A 11 63.60 -28.75 -73.63
C ILE A 11 62.23 -29.42 -73.71
N PHE A 12 62.07 -30.45 -74.56
CA PHE A 12 60.81 -31.20 -74.69
C PHE A 12 60.38 -31.84 -73.35
N TRP A 13 61.27 -32.58 -72.69
CA TRP A 13 60.95 -33.23 -71.41
C TRP A 13 60.68 -32.20 -70.29
N MET A 14 61.42 -31.09 -70.26
CA MET A 14 61.20 -30.01 -69.30
C MET A 14 59.84 -29.32 -69.50
N THR A 15 59.48 -29.01 -70.74
CA THR A 15 58.17 -28.42 -71.06
C THR A 15 57.04 -29.40 -70.75
N LEU A 16 57.22 -30.69 -71.05
CA LEU A 16 56.24 -31.73 -70.74
C LEU A 16 56.04 -31.88 -69.22
N SER A 17 57.12 -31.97 -68.44
CA SER A 17 57.05 -32.06 -66.98
C SER A 17 56.45 -30.80 -66.36
N PHE A 18 56.83 -29.62 -66.86
CA PHE A 18 56.25 -28.35 -66.41
C PHE A 18 54.75 -28.25 -66.72
N SER A 19 54.33 -28.67 -67.91
CA SER A 19 52.93 -28.65 -68.32
C SER A 19 52.08 -29.62 -67.49
N ILE A 20 52.61 -30.81 -67.18
CA ILE A 20 51.94 -31.78 -66.28
C ILE A 20 51.75 -31.17 -64.88
N VAL A 21 52.79 -30.59 -64.30
CA VAL A 21 52.72 -29.94 -62.97
C VAL A 21 51.77 -28.75 -62.98
N LEU A 22 51.79 -27.92 -64.03
CA LEU A 22 50.88 -26.78 -64.19
C LEU A 22 49.42 -27.25 -64.28
N PHE A 23 49.15 -28.34 -65.00
CA PHE A 23 47.80 -28.90 -65.11
C PHE A 23 47.28 -29.44 -63.77
N ILE A 24 48.13 -30.12 -63.01
CA ILE A 24 47.82 -30.59 -61.66
C ILE A 24 47.56 -29.40 -60.73
N LEU A 25 48.44 -28.40 -60.70
CA LEU A 25 48.26 -27.18 -59.91
C LEU A 25 46.99 -26.41 -60.29
N LYS A 26 46.70 -26.25 -61.58
CA LYS A 26 45.48 -25.59 -62.05
C LYS A 26 44.22 -26.29 -61.52
N LYS A 27 44.19 -27.62 -61.54
CA LYS A 27 43.03 -28.39 -61.08
C LYS A 27 42.92 -28.44 -59.54
N PHE A 28 44.04 -28.59 -58.84
CA PHE A 28 44.07 -28.80 -57.39
C PHE A 28 44.18 -27.52 -56.56
N ALA A 29 44.93 -26.49 -57.00
CA ALA A 29 45.13 -25.26 -56.24
C ALA A 29 44.00 -24.22 -56.44
N TRP A 30 43.33 -24.22 -57.60
CA TRP A 30 42.28 -23.24 -57.88
C TRP A 30 41.04 -23.39 -56.96
N LYS A 31 40.65 -24.63 -56.66
CA LYS A 31 39.53 -24.93 -55.77
C LYS A 31 39.74 -24.41 -54.32
N PRO A 32 40.83 -24.73 -53.61
CA PRO A 32 41.04 -24.27 -52.23
C PRO A 32 41.24 -22.75 -52.13
N ILE A 33 41.91 -22.13 -53.12
CA ILE A 33 42.11 -20.67 -53.16
C ILE A 33 40.77 -19.95 -53.30
N SER A 34 39.96 -20.33 -54.28
CA SER A 34 38.62 -19.72 -54.47
C SER A 34 37.67 -19.99 -53.30
N ALA A 35 37.72 -21.19 -52.71
CA ALA A 35 36.94 -21.51 -51.51
C ALA A 35 37.31 -20.64 -50.30
N THR A 36 38.61 -20.37 -50.10
CA THR A 36 39.09 -19.53 -48.99
C THR A 36 38.67 -18.07 -49.16
N ILE A 37 38.73 -17.54 -50.39
CA ILE A 37 38.28 -16.18 -50.70
C ILE A 37 36.77 -16.05 -50.48
N ARG A 38 35.96 -16.97 -51.01
CA ARG A 38 34.51 -17.01 -50.78
C ARG A 38 34.15 -17.13 -49.31
N LYS A 39 34.90 -17.93 -48.53
CA LYS A 39 34.70 -18.07 -47.09
C LYS A 39 34.96 -16.75 -46.35
N ARG A 40 36.01 -16.02 -46.72
CA ARG A 40 36.29 -14.70 -46.15
C ARG A 40 35.22 -13.68 -46.50
N GLU A 41 34.80 -13.66 -47.76
CA GLU A 41 33.72 -12.78 -48.23
C GLU A 41 32.41 -13.05 -47.49
N ALA A 42 32.01 -14.32 -47.40
CA ALA A 42 30.81 -14.73 -46.65
C ALA A 42 30.91 -14.39 -45.16
N PHE A 43 32.08 -14.59 -44.53
CA PHE A 43 32.30 -14.24 -43.13
C PHE A 43 32.18 -12.73 -42.88
N ILE A 44 32.74 -11.90 -43.77
CA ILE A 44 32.65 -10.44 -43.67
C ILE A 44 31.21 -9.99 -43.87
N ALA A 45 30.52 -10.50 -44.89
CA ALA A 45 29.12 -10.20 -45.14
C ALA A 45 28.25 -10.57 -43.94
N GLN A 46 28.42 -11.76 -43.39
CA GLN A 46 27.68 -12.19 -42.20
C GLN A 46 27.99 -11.31 -40.98
N SER A 47 29.27 -10.99 -40.74
CA SER A 47 29.67 -10.15 -39.61
C SER A 47 29.07 -8.74 -39.69
N LEU A 48 28.94 -8.19 -40.90
CA LEU A 48 28.31 -6.89 -41.12
C LEU A 48 26.80 -6.94 -40.85
N VAL A 49 26.11 -7.98 -41.32
CA VAL A 49 24.69 -8.20 -41.04
C VAL A 49 24.45 -8.38 -39.55
N ASP A 50 25.26 -9.19 -38.88
CA ASP A 50 25.17 -9.42 -37.44
C ASP A 50 25.40 -8.12 -36.67
N ALA A 51 26.38 -7.30 -37.08
CA ALA A 51 26.65 -6.02 -36.45
C ALA A 51 25.50 -5.01 -36.65
N GLU A 52 24.88 -4.98 -37.83
CA GLU A 52 23.71 -4.13 -38.09
C GLU A 52 22.51 -4.57 -37.24
N GLU A 53 22.26 -5.87 -37.16
CA GLU A 53 21.19 -6.43 -36.34
C GLU A 53 21.39 -6.15 -34.84
N ILE A 54 22.61 -6.30 -34.33
CA ILE A 54 22.94 -5.96 -32.93
C ILE A 54 22.70 -4.47 -32.67
N ASN A 55 23.08 -3.58 -33.60
CA ASN A 55 22.85 -2.15 -33.44
C ASN A 55 21.36 -1.81 -33.48
N ARG A 56 20.59 -2.46 -34.35
CA ARG A 56 19.13 -2.32 -34.43
C ARG A 56 18.47 -2.78 -33.13
N GLN A 57 18.77 -3.98 -32.66
CA GLN A 57 18.28 -4.52 -31.40
C GLN A 57 18.66 -3.64 -30.21
N LYS A 58 19.88 -3.09 -30.19
CA LYS A 58 20.32 -2.17 -29.14
C LYS A 58 19.50 -0.89 -29.12
N SER A 59 19.21 -0.32 -30.29
CA SER A 59 18.34 0.86 -30.42
C SER A 59 16.91 0.58 -29.95
N GLU A 60 16.34 -0.55 -30.39
CA GLU A 60 15.01 -1.00 -29.97
C GLU A 60 14.95 -1.23 -28.45
N MET A 61 15.96 -1.88 -27.86
CA MET A 61 16.07 -2.07 -26.42
C MET A 61 16.23 -0.76 -25.65
N GLN A 62 16.96 0.22 -26.18
CA GLN A 62 17.07 1.54 -25.57
C GLN A 62 15.73 2.27 -25.57
N ALA A 63 15.01 2.27 -26.71
CA ALA A 63 13.68 2.85 -26.80
C ALA A 63 12.68 2.16 -25.85
N LEU A 64 12.73 0.83 -25.75
CA LEU A 64 11.91 0.07 -24.80
C LEU A 64 12.24 0.45 -23.35
N LYS A 65 13.52 0.53 -22.99
CA LYS A 65 13.95 0.94 -21.64
C LYS A 65 13.46 2.34 -21.30
N ASP A 66 13.57 3.30 -22.21
CA ASP A 66 13.10 4.66 -21.98
C ASP A 66 11.58 4.72 -21.82
N SER A 67 10.85 3.93 -22.62
CA SER A 67 9.40 3.79 -22.50
C SER A 67 9.00 3.19 -21.14
N LEU A 68 9.62 2.09 -20.74
CA LEU A 68 9.38 1.43 -19.44
C LEU A 68 9.74 2.34 -18.28
N PHE A 69 10.82 3.10 -18.38
CA PHE A 69 11.22 4.06 -17.35
C PHE A 69 10.19 5.19 -17.21
N LYS A 70 9.69 5.74 -18.34
CA LYS A 70 8.61 6.74 -18.32
C LYS A 70 7.33 6.18 -17.73
N GLN A 71 6.93 4.96 -18.11
CA GLN A 71 5.76 4.29 -17.56
C GLN A 71 5.90 4.08 -16.05
N GLY A 72 7.05 3.60 -15.59
CA GLY A 72 7.33 3.41 -14.16
C GLY A 72 7.31 4.72 -13.36
N LEU A 73 7.75 5.83 -13.94
CA LEU A 73 7.63 7.15 -13.32
C LEU A 73 6.17 7.62 -13.21
N GLN A 74 5.36 7.40 -14.26
CA GLN A 74 3.93 7.73 -14.26
C GLN A 74 3.17 6.88 -13.23
N GLU A 75 3.44 5.58 -13.19
CA GLU A 75 2.83 4.65 -12.24
C GLU A 75 3.22 5.01 -10.80
N LYS A 76 4.50 5.30 -10.56
CA LYS A 76 4.96 5.80 -9.25
C LYS A 76 4.20 7.04 -8.80
N GLU A 77 4.03 8.03 -9.68
CA GLU A 77 3.30 9.25 -9.34
C GLU A 77 1.83 8.96 -9.05
N SER A 78 1.21 8.08 -9.84
CA SER A 78 -0.16 7.61 -9.60
C SER A 78 -0.31 6.94 -8.23
N ILE A 79 0.62 6.04 -7.86
CA ILE A 79 0.62 5.35 -6.57
C ILE A 79 0.76 6.37 -5.42
N ILE A 80 1.63 7.37 -5.56
CA ILE A 80 1.81 8.41 -4.53
C ILE A 80 0.54 9.26 -4.39
N LEU A 81 -0.09 9.65 -5.49
CA LEU A 81 -1.33 10.41 -5.47
C LEU A 81 -2.47 9.61 -4.85
N GLU A 82 -2.60 8.33 -5.20
CA GLU A 82 -3.61 7.45 -4.64
C GLU A 82 -3.38 7.22 -3.14
N ALA A 83 -2.15 6.99 -2.71
CA ALA A 83 -1.80 6.85 -1.30
C ALA A 83 -2.11 8.12 -0.50
N LYS A 84 -1.84 9.31 -1.05
CA LYS A 84 -2.22 10.59 -0.42
C LYS A 84 -3.74 10.73 -0.29
N LYS A 85 -4.48 10.41 -1.35
CA LYS A 85 -5.95 10.44 -1.34
C LYS A 85 -6.54 9.47 -0.32
N GLN A 86 -6.03 8.23 -0.28
CA GLN A 86 -6.45 7.23 0.71
C GLN A 86 -6.13 7.69 2.14
N LYS A 87 -4.93 8.26 2.37
CA LYS A 87 -4.57 8.84 3.66
C LYS A 87 -5.55 9.93 4.09
N GLU A 88 -5.85 10.88 3.22
CA GLU A 88 -6.81 11.96 3.53
C GLU A 88 -8.21 11.41 3.82
N GLN A 89 -8.64 10.41 3.05
CA GLN A 89 -9.91 9.74 3.28
C GLN A 89 -9.95 9.03 4.64
N ILE A 90 -8.92 8.26 5.00
CA ILE A 90 -8.82 7.59 6.30
C ILE A 90 -8.84 8.60 7.44
N ILE A 91 -8.11 9.72 7.32
CA ILE A 91 -8.10 10.77 8.33
C ILE A 91 -9.50 11.38 8.49
N LYS A 92 -10.20 11.64 7.37
CA LYS A 92 -11.56 12.17 7.40
C LYS A 92 -12.53 11.20 8.04
N GLU A 93 -12.52 9.93 7.64
CA GLU A 93 -13.35 8.86 8.21
C GLU A 93 -13.07 8.68 9.71
N ALA A 94 -11.81 8.69 10.12
CA ALA A 94 -11.43 8.61 11.53
C ALA A 94 -11.94 9.80 12.34
N HIS A 95 -11.87 11.02 11.79
CA HIS A 95 -12.42 12.22 12.45
C HIS A 95 -13.94 12.18 12.55
N GLU A 96 -14.63 11.71 11.51
CA GLU A 96 -16.09 11.54 11.52
C GLU A 96 -16.52 10.49 12.55
N ALA A 97 -15.87 9.34 12.56
CA ALA A 97 -16.11 8.28 13.55
C ALA A 97 -15.83 8.77 14.98
N ALA A 98 -14.74 9.51 15.20
CA ALA A 98 -14.41 10.07 16.51
C ALA A 98 -15.44 11.11 16.99
N ARG A 99 -15.96 11.94 16.07
CA ARG A 99 -17.02 12.91 16.41
C ARG A 99 -18.33 12.21 16.77
N GLU A 100 -18.69 11.17 16.03
CA GLU A 100 -19.89 10.39 16.30
C GLU A 100 -19.78 9.66 17.64
N GLU A 101 -18.64 9.04 17.94
CA GLU A 101 -18.41 8.38 19.22
C GLU A 101 -18.40 9.39 20.38
N ALA A 102 -17.77 10.56 20.20
CA ALA A 102 -17.81 11.62 21.19
C ALA A 102 -19.24 12.10 21.45
N ARG A 103 -20.09 12.21 20.43
CA ARG A 103 -21.50 12.57 20.58
C ARG A 103 -22.24 11.51 21.40
N LYS A 104 -22.05 10.22 21.10
CA LYS A 104 -22.66 9.12 21.86
C LYS A 104 -22.24 9.12 23.32
N VAL A 105 -20.95 9.31 23.60
CA VAL A 105 -20.43 9.39 24.97
C VAL A 105 -21.04 10.58 25.72
N MET A 106 -21.13 11.75 25.07
CA MET A 106 -21.76 12.93 25.68
C MET A 106 -23.24 12.71 25.96
N GLU A 107 -23.98 12.07 25.06
CA GLU A 107 -25.39 11.75 25.24
C GLU A 107 -25.60 10.75 26.38
N GLN A 108 -24.80 9.68 26.44
CA GLN A 108 -24.81 8.73 27.56
C GLN A 108 -24.45 9.39 28.90
N ALA A 109 -23.47 10.30 28.92
CA ALA A 109 -23.11 11.07 30.10
C ALA A 109 -24.28 11.96 30.54
N HIS A 110 -24.99 12.58 29.60
CA HIS A 110 -26.15 13.42 29.91
C HIS A 110 -27.32 12.61 30.49
N LEU A 111 -27.60 11.43 29.93
CA LEU A 111 -28.59 10.50 30.47
C LEU A 111 -28.22 10.04 31.89
N SER A 112 -26.95 9.70 32.10
CA SER A 112 -26.44 9.28 33.42
C SER A 112 -26.56 10.41 34.45
N LEU A 113 -26.21 11.64 34.08
CA LEU A 113 -26.37 12.82 34.93
C LEU A 113 -27.83 13.11 35.28
N GLN A 114 -28.75 12.95 34.32
CA GLN A 114 -30.18 13.12 34.60
C GLN A 114 -30.68 12.07 35.60
N ALA A 115 -30.30 10.81 35.42
CA ALA A 115 -30.64 9.73 36.34
C ALA A 115 -30.07 9.97 37.74
N GLU A 116 -28.81 10.39 37.84
CA GLU A 116 -28.14 10.70 39.11
C GLU A 116 -28.79 11.89 39.81
N LYS A 117 -29.17 12.94 39.07
CA LYS A 117 -29.91 14.09 39.60
C LYS A 117 -31.28 13.66 40.16
N GLU A 118 -32.02 12.82 39.45
CA GLU A 118 -33.29 12.28 39.93
C GLU A 118 -33.11 11.46 41.22
N GLN A 119 -32.06 10.64 41.27
CA GLN A 119 -31.73 9.87 42.45
C GLN A 119 -31.36 10.76 43.64
N ALA A 120 -30.54 11.80 43.42
CA ALA A 120 -30.18 12.78 44.44
C ALA A 120 -31.41 13.54 44.97
N ILE A 121 -32.34 13.93 44.09
CA ILE A 121 -33.61 14.58 44.52
C ILE A 121 -34.46 13.62 45.35
N LYS A 122 -34.54 12.33 44.98
CA LYS A 122 -35.26 11.32 45.77
C LYS A 122 -34.64 11.15 47.15
N GLN A 123 -33.31 11.08 47.24
CA GLN A 123 -32.59 10.99 48.52
C GLN A 123 -32.84 12.23 49.38
N LEU A 124 -32.73 13.44 48.81
CA LEU A 124 -33.00 14.68 49.52
C LEU A 124 -34.43 14.75 50.06
N ARG A 125 -35.43 14.30 49.27
CA ARG A 125 -36.83 14.23 49.75
C ARG A 125 -37.00 13.27 50.91
N ALA A 126 -36.36 12.11 50.88
CA ALA A 126 -36.39 11.15 51.97
C ALA A 126 -35.75 11.73 53.25
N GLU A 127 -34.63 12.43 53.11
CA GLU A 127 -33.91 13.06 54.21
C GLU A 127 -34.72 14.21 54.83
N ILE A 128 -35.35 15.06 54.01
CA ILE A 128 -36.27 16.11 54.47
C ILE A 128 -37.49 15.52 55.19
N ALA A 129 -38.04 14.41 54.70
CA ALA A 129 -39.17 13.73 55.35
C ALA A 129 -38.78 13.24 56.76
N LEU A 130 -37.59 12.64 56.91
CA LEU A 130 -37.06 12.22 58.21
C LEU A 130 -36.86 13.41 59.15
N ILE A 131 -36.26 14.50 58.69
CA ILE A 131 -36.07 15.72 59.49
C ILE A 131 -37.41 16.33 59.90
N SER A 132 -38.40 16.31 59.02
CA SER A 132 -39.75 16.84 59.29
C SER A 132 -40.48 16.03 60.35
N VAL A 133 -40.33 14.69 60.35
CA VAL A 133 -40.85 13.82 61.40
C VAL A 133 -40.13 14.05 62.73
N ASP A 134 -38.80 14.14 62.75
CA ASP A 134 -38.03 14.44 63.97
C ASP A 134 -38.39 15.82 64.55
N MET A 135 -38.60 16.81 63.70
CA MET A 135 -39.05 18.14 64.12
C MET A 135 -40.48 18.12 64.67
N ALA A 136 -41.41 17.40 64.01
CA ALA A 136 -42.77 17.23 64.49
C ALA A 136 -42.80 16.50 65.84
N GLU A 137 -41.96 15.46 66.03
CA GLU A 137 -41.81 14.74 67.30
C GLU A 137 -41.31 15.67 68.41
N LYS A 138 -40.29 16.49 68.14
CA LYS A 138 -39.77 17.47 69.12
C LYS A 138 -40.79 18.55 69.48
N ILE A 139 -41.51 19.10 68.49
CA ILE A 139 -42.57 20.09 68.74
C ILE A 139 -43.70 19.46 69.57
N LEU A 140 -44.16 18.27 69.17
CA LEU A 140 -45.21 17.54 69.89
C LEU A 140 -44.78 17.23 71.33
N LYS A 141 -43.52 16.80 71.54
CA LYS A 141 -42.98 16.53 72.87
C LYS A 141 -42.96 17.78 73.74
N ASN A 142 -42.49 18.93 73.22
CA ASN A 142 -42.52 20.21 73.94
C ASN A 142 -43.94 20.66 74.27
N GLU A 143 -44.89 20.46 73.34
CA GLU A 143 -46.28 20.87 73.54
C GLU A 143 -47.02 19.99 74.56
N LEU A 144 -46.62 18.71 74.66
CA LEU A 144 -47.14 17.74 75.62
C LEU A 144 -46.49 17.83 77.02
N GLU A 145 -45.42 18.61 77.20
CA GLU A 145 -44.86 18.90 78.53
C GLU A 145 -45.78 19.79 79.37
N ASP A 146 -46.70 20.53 78.73
CA ASP A 146 -47.74 21.31 79.42
C ASP A 146 -48.98 20.43 79.73
N LYS A 147 -49.21 20.19 81.02
CA LYS A 147 -50.35 19.39 81.53
C LYS A 147 -51.72 19.90 81.08
N ASN A 148 -51.85 21.19 80.77
CA ASN A 148 -53.12 21.75 80.29
C ASN A 148 -53.39 21.34 78.83
N LYS A 149 -52.38 21.43 77.96
CA LYS A 149 -52.50 21.03 76.54
C LYS A 149 -52.67 19.53 76.36
N GLN A 150 -52.05 18.73 77.23
CA GLN A 150 -52.23 17.27 77.22
C GLN A 150 -53.67 16.86 77.55
N LYS A 151 -54.35 17.57 78.45
CA LYS A 151 -55.78 17.34 78.75
C LYS A 151 -56.66 17.74 77.57
N ASP A 152 -56.44 18.90 76.95
CA ASP A 152 -57.20 19.36 75.79
C ASP A 152 -57.05 18.40 74.59
N MET A 153 -55.87 17.84 74.36
CA MET A 153 -55.65 16.85 73.30
C MET A 153 -56.45 15.55 73.55
N VAL A 154 -56.51 15.07 74.80
CA VAL A 154 -57.32 13.89 75.17
C VAL A 154 -58.81 14.17 75.00
N TYR A 155 -59.30 15.35 75.39
CA TYR A 155 -60.69 15.74 75.18
C TYR A 155 -61.06 15.83 73.69
N ASN A 156 -60.18 16.40 72.85
CA ASN A 156 -60.41 16.47 71.40
C ASN A 156 -60.39 15.08 70.74
N LEU A 157 -59.47 14.20 71.11
CA LEU A 157 -59.43 12.82 70.58
C LEU A 157 -60.67 12.00 71.00
N LEU A 158 -61.16 12.18 72.23
CA LEU A 158 -62.42 11.58 72.68
C LEU A 158 -63.64 12.19 71.94
N GLY A 159 -63.56 13.47 71.56
CA GLY A 159 -64.56 14.15 70.73
C GLY A 159 -64.61 13.60 69.30
N ASP A 160 -63.46 13.45 68.63
CA ASP A 160 -63.38 12.93 67.26
C ASP A 160 -63.78 11.44 67.16
N ILE A 161 -63.45 10.63 68.18
CA ILE A 161 -63.89 9.23 68.27
C ILE A 161 -65.40 9.11 68.51
N SER A 162 -66.03 10.12 69.11
CA SER A 162 -67.49 10.19 69.27
C SER A 162 -68.22 10.76 68.04
N SER A 163 -67.48 11.35 67.10
CA SER A 163 -68.01 12.02 65.91
C SER A 163 -67.80 11.24 64.61
N ASN A 164 -67.43 9.96 64.71
CA ASN A 164 -67.38 8.96 63.64
C ASN A 164 -68.04 7.67 64.14
#